data_AF-A0A380FKU9-F1
#
_entry.id   AF-A0A380FKU9-F1
#
_cell.length_a   1.000
_cell.length_b   1.000
_cell.length_c   1.000
_cell.angle_alpha   90.00
_cell.angle_beta   90.00
_cell.angle_gamma   90.00
#
_symmetry.space_group_name_H-M   'P 1'
#
loop_
_entity.id
_entity.type
_entity.pdbx_description
1 polymer ?
#
loop_
_entity_poly.entity_id
_entity_poly.type
_entity_poly.pdbx_seq_one_letter_code
_entity_poly.pdbx_strand_id
1 'polypeptide(L)'
;MSLLNLPLMLVIVIFLALGIFSQWFASRIKWPSIVVMAIVGLLVGPIFGLINPQESLGESVFSPLVSLAVAIILFEGSSNLDFRELKGISKAVIRIITIGAIIAWVLGAVALHYVIGFSLSISLVLGGLFLITGPTVIQPLLKTSEGA
;
A
#
# COMPACT_ATOMS: atom_id res chain seq x y z
N MET A 1 31.18 -8.59 -1.27
CA MET A 1 30.73 -8.36 0.12
C MET A 1 29.22 -8.22 0.08
N SER A 2 28.50 -9.34 0.19
CA SER A 2 27.05 -9.29 0.35
C SER A 2 26.74 -8.68 1.72
N LEU A 3 25.76 -7.79 1.79
CA LEU A 3 25.18 -7.27 3.03
C LEU A 3 24.49 -8.36 3.88
N LEU A 4 24.62 -9.64 3.50
CA LEU A 4 24.04 -10.83 4.13
C LEU A 4 24.55 -11.14 5.55
N ASN A 5 25.64 -10.50 6.00
CA ASN A 5 26.21 -10.72 7.33
C ASN A 5 25.96 -9.54 8.29
N LEU A 6 24.99 -8.68 8.00
CA LEU A 6 24.61 -7.63 8.94
C LEU A 6 23.78 -8.23 10.09
N PRO A 7 24.02 -7.79 11.34
CA PRO A 7 23.15 -8.16 12.44
C PRO A 7 21.70 -7.80 12.13
N LEU A 8 20.74 -8.67 12.47
CA LEU A 8 19.30 -8.46 12.22
C LEU A 8 18.82 -7.08 12.68
N MET A 9 19.28 -6.63 13.85
CA MET A 9 18.98 -5.31 14.40
C MET A 9 19.38 -4.18 13.44
N LEU A 10 20.54 -4.30 12.79
CA LEU A 10 21.05 -3.30 11.87
C LEU A 10 20.25 -3.29 10.56
N VAL A 11 19.80 -4.44 10.07
CA VAL A 11 18.89 -4.53 8.92
C VAL A 11 17.57 -3.81 9.21
N ILE A 12 16.99 -4.04 10.39
CA ILE A 12 15.75 -3.36 10.82
C ILE A 12 15.97 -1.84 10.89
N VAL A 13 17.08 -1.40 11.48
CA VAL A 13 17.43 0.04 11.57
C VAL A 13 17.58 0.65 10.17
N ILE A 14 18.21 -0.06 9.22
CA ILE A 14 18.31 0.41 7.83
C ILE A 14 16.93 0.58 7.21
N PHE A 15 16.03 -0.40 7.36
CA PHE A 15 14.67 -0.29 6.79
C PHE A 15 13.87 0.86 7.40
N LEU A 16 13.96 1.05 8.72
CA LEU A 16 13.32 2.18 9.40
C LEU A 16 13.92 3.51 8.92
N ALA A 17 15.25 3.60 8.83
CA ALA A 17 15.94 4.80 8.36
C ALA A 17 15.58 5.14 6.92
N LEU A 18 15.53 4.15 6.02
CA LEU A 18 15.10 4.34 4.62
C LEU A 18 13.64 4.79 4.54
N GLY A 19 12.75 4.20 5.36
CA GLY A 19 11.35 4.60 5.43
C GLY A 19 11.19 6.06 5.89
N ILE A 20 11.81 6.43 7.01
CA ILE A 20 11.77 7.78 7.57
C ILE A 20 12.40 8.78 6.59
N PHE A 21 13.55 8.44 6.01
CA PHE A 21 14.21 9.27 5.01
C PHE A 21 13.33 9.49 3.79
N SER A 22 12.67 8.43 3.30
CA SER A 22 11.76 8.53 2.16
C SER A 22 10.56 9.42 2.46
N GLN A 23 9.96 9.30 3.66
CA GLN A 23 8.85 10.16 4.08
C GLN A 23 9.28 11.62 4.22
N TRP A 24 10.41 11.87 4.87
CA TRP A 24 10.97 13.21 4.99
C TRP A 24 11.27 13.81 3.62
N PHE A 25 11.93 13.06 2.73
CA PHE A 25 12.27 13.52 1.39
C PHE A 25 11.01 13.79 0.55
N ALA A 26 10.00 12.91 0.61
CA ALA A 26 8.71 13.11 -0.03
C ALA A 26 8.04 14.42 0.40
N SER A 27 8.06 14.72 1.70
CA SER A 27 7.52 15.98 2.23
C SER A 27 8.26 17.22 1.71
N ARG A 28 9.58 17.12 1.45
CA ARG A 28 10.37 18.22 0.90
C ARG A 28 10.02 18.53 -0.55
N ILE A 29 9.83 17.50 -1.36
CA ILE A 29 9.46 17.63 -2.79
C ILE A 29 7.94 17.71 -3.01
N LYS A 30 7.14 17.68 -1.94
CA LYS A 30 5.66 17.69 -1.95
C LYS A 30 5.05 16.52 -2.75
N TRP A 31 5.68 15.35 -2.72
CA TRP A 31 5.17 14.14 -3.35
C TRP A 31 4.48 13.24 -2.32
N PRO A 32 3.53 12.38 -2.72
CA PRO A 32 2.99 11.36 -1.82
C PRO A 32 4.10 10.42 -1.33
N SER A 33 4.21 10.24 -0.02
CA SER A 33 5.30 9.45 0.59
C SER A 33 5.39 8.02 0.07
N ILE A 34 4.25 7.39 -0.22
CA ILE A 34 4.20 6.03 -0.76
C ILE A 34 4.93 5.89 -2.09
N VAL A 35 4.90 6.93 -2.94
CA VAL A 35 5.57 6.94 -4.25
C VAL A 35 7.08 6.93 -4.05
N VAL A 36 7.59 7.80 -3.17
CA VAL A 36 9.02 7.88 -2.85
C VAL A 36 9.50 6.59 -2.17
N MET A 37 8.74 6.07 -1.21
CA MET A 37 9.06 4.79 -0.54
C MET A 37 9.14 3.63 -1.55
N ALA A 38 8.21 3.55 -2.50
CA ALA A 38 8.21 2.53 -3.55
C ALA A 38 9.45 2.66 -4.46
N ILE A 39 9.82 3.87 -4.87
CA ILE A 39 11.02 4.14 -5.67
C ILE A 39 12.28 3.71 -4.91
N VAL A 40 12.43 4.14 -3.66
CA VAL A 40 13.58 3.78 -2.82
C VAL A 40 13.65 2.26 -2.62
N GLY A 41 12.52 1.61 -2.34
CA GLY A 41 12.46 0.15 -2.21
C GLY A 41 12.84 -0.59 -3.50
N LEU A 42 12.38 -0.10 -4.66
CA LEU A 42 12.71 -0.67 -5.97
C LEU A 42 14.21 -0.51 -6.29
N LEU A 43 14.77 0.67 -5.99
CA LEU A 43 16.19 0.96 -6.18
C LEU A 43 17.06 0.06 -5.29
N VAL A 44 16.80 0.05 -3.98
CA VAL A 44 17.59 -0.70 -3.00
C VAL A 44 17.42 -2.21 -3.16
N GLY A 45 16.21 -2.66 -3.53
CA GLY A 45 15.88 -4.07 -3.73
C GLY A 45 16.32 -4.56 -5.12
N PRO A 46 15.38 -4.77 -6.06
CA PRO A 46 15.66 -5.47 -7.31
C PRO A 46 16.62 -4.76 -8.28
N ILE A 47 16.72 -3.42 -8.26
CA ILE A 47 17.56 -2.69 -9.23
C ILE A 47 19.04 -2.77 -8.86
N PHE A 48 19.39 -2.39 -7.62
CA PHE A 48 20.78 -2.43 -7.17
C PHE A 48 21.15 -3.74 -6.46
N GLY A 49 20.18 -4.59 -6.15
CA GLY A 49 20.41 -5.88 -5.48
C GLY A 49 21.02 -5.75 -4.10
N LEU A 50 20.84 -4.61 -3.41
CA LEU A 50 21.54 -4.33 -2.15
C LEU A 50 20.91 -5.11 -0.99
N ILE A 51 19.58 -5.22 -0.96
CA ILE A 51 18.87 -5.88 0.14
C ILE A 51 17.70 -6.70 -0.39
N ASN A 52 17.63 -7.98 0.03
CA ASN A 52 16.45 -8.81 -0.09
C ASN A 52 15.79 -8.93 1.31
N PRO A 53 14.60 -8.35 1.54
CA PRO A 53 13.94 -8.37 2.85
C PRO A 53 13.67 -9.78 3.37
N GLN A 54 13.27 -10.71 2.51
CA GLN A 54 12.92 -12.08 2.92
C GLN A 54 14.17 -12.87 3.34
N GLU A 55 15.27 -12.71 2.62
CA GLU A 55 16.55 -13.35 2.96
C GLU A 55 17.22 -12.68 4.17
N SER A 56 17.17 -11.35 4.25
CA SER A 56 17.89 -10.58 5.28
C SER A 56 17.20 -10.62 6.65
N LEU A 57 15.88 -10.71 6.69
CA LEU A 57 15.11 -10.88 7.94
C LEU A 57 14.90 -12.36 8.29
N GLY A 58 14.95 -13.25 7.30
CA GLY A 58 14.54 -14.65 7.46
C GLY A 58 13.02 -14.80 7.52
N GLU A 59 12.52 -15.95 7.07
CA GLU A 59 11.07 -16.20 6.95
C GLU A 59 10.32 -16.11 8.30
N SER A 60 10.98 -16.53 9.39
CA SER A 60 10.42 -16.53 10.75
C SER A 60 10.16 -15.12 11.31
N VAL A 61 10.84 -14.10 10.80
CA VAL A 61 10.65 -12.69 11.22
C VAL A 61 9.88 -11.93 10.14
N PHE A 62 10.18 -12.16 8.87
CA PHE A 62 9.59 -11.45 7.75
C PHE A 62 8.07 -11.58 7.71
N SER A 63 7.55 -12.81 7.73
CA SER A 63 6.10 -13.07 7.60
C SER A 63 5.28 -12.48 8.76
N PRO A 64 5.65 -12.71 10.05
CA PRO A 64 4.94 -12.08 11.17
C PRO A 64 5.02 -10.56 11.16
N LEU A 65 6.16 -9.97 10.76
CA LEU A 65 6.34 -8.53 10.70
C LEU A 65 5.44 -7.89 9.65
N VAL A 66 5.37 -8.47 8.45
CA VAL A 66 4.46 -8.00 7.39
C VAL A 66 3.00 -8.13 7.83
N SER A 67 2.63 -9.26 8.44
CA SER A 67 1.28 -9.47 8.96
C SER A 67 0.91 -8.43 10.03
N LEU A 68 1.82 -8.16 10.98
CA LEU A 68 1.64 -7.15 12.01
C LEU A 68 1.52 -5.74 11.40
N ALA A 69 2.38 -5.39 10.44
CA ALA A 69 2.33 -4.11 9.76
C ALA A 69 1.00 -3.90 9.03
N VAL A 70 0.53 -4.90 8.27
CA VAL A 70 -0.79 -4.84 7.60
C VAL A 70 -1.92 -4.73 8.61
N ALA A 71 -1.88 -5.49 9.71
CA ALA A 71 -2.88 -5.42 10.76
C ALA A 71 -2.93 -4.02 11.40
N ILE A 72 -1.78 -3.41 11.70
CA ILE A 72 -1.69 -2.05 12.25
C ILE A 72 -2.25 -1.03 11.26
N ILE A 73 -1.87 -1.09 9.98
CA ILE A 73 -2.36 -0.16 8.95
C ILE A 73 -3.90 -0.23 8.81
N LEU A 74 -4.46 -1.44 8.80
CA LEU A 74 -5.92 -1.64 8.74
C LEU A 74 -6.62 -1.20 10.04
N PHE A 75 -5.98 -1.44 11.18
CA PHE A 75 -6.49 -1.00 12.48
C PHE A 75 -6.52 0.53 12.58
N GLU A 76 -5.43 1.20 12.23
CA GLU A 76 -5.35 2.67 12.23
C GLU A 76 -6.37 3.29 11.26
N GLY A 77 -6.51 2.71 10.06
CA GLY A 77 -7.50 3.15 9.08
C GLY A 77 -8.94 3.01 9.58
N SER A 78 -9.26 1.91 10.27
CA SER A 78 -10.62 1.64 10.76
C SER A 78 -10.95 2.32 12.10
N SER A 79 -9.96 2.54 12.97
CA SER A 79 -10.12 3.20 14.27
C SER A 79 -10.52 4.68 14.12
N ASN A 80 -10.14 5.32 13.02
CA ASN A 80 -10.54 6.69 12.69
C ASN A 80 -11.97 6.82 12.15
N LEU A 81 -12.73 5.72 12.02
CA LEU A 81 -14.09 5.72 11.50
C LEU A 81 -15.11 6.15 12.57
N ASP A 82 -15.79 7.29 12.38
CA ASP A 82 -16.93 7.65 13.23
C ASP A 82 -18.23 7.01 12.71
N PHE A 83 -18.71 6.00 13.43
CA PHE A 83 -19.96 5.31 13.12
C PHE A 83 -21.20 6.23 13.19
N ARG A 84 -21.11 7.40 13.82
CA ARG A 84 -22.18 8.41 13.86
C ARG A 84 -22.31 9.11 12.51
N GLU A 85 -21.18 9.39 11.85
CA GLU A 85 -21.17 9.96 10.50
C GLU A 85 -21.72 8.97 9.47
N LEU A 86 -21.50 7.67 9.66
CA LEU A 86 -22.06 6.61 8.79
C LEU A 86 -23.59 6.67 8.68
N LYS A 87 -24.30 7.09 9.74
CA LYS A 87 -25.77 7.20 9.72
C LYS A 87 -26.27 8.35 8.83
N GLY A 88 -25.44 9.35 8.58
CA GLY A 88 -25.73 10.48 7.69
C GLY A 88 -25.40 10.19 6.22
N ILE A 89 -24.79 9.04 5.91
CA ILE A 89 -24.36 8.69 4.56
C ILE A 89 -25.57 8.37 3.68
N SER A 90 -25.60 8.99 2.49
CA SER A 90 -26.69 8.80 1.54
C SER A 90 -26.75 7.37 0.98
N LYS A 91 -27.96 6.91 0.62
CA LYS A 91 -28.16 5.62 -0.08
C LYS A 91 -27.30 5.50 -1.34
N ALA A 92 -26.93 6.61 -1.98
CA ALA A 92 -26.06 6.61 -3.14
C ALA A 92 -24.65 6.13 -2.81
N VAL A 93 -24.05 6.63 -1.73
CA VAL A 93 -22.71 6.21 -1.29
C VAL A 93 -22.70 4.73 -0.90
N ILE A 94 -23.74 4.26 -0.19
CA ILE A 94 -23.88 2.84 0.15
C ILE A 94 -23.91 1.97 -1.11
N ARG A 95 -24.65 2.38 -2.16
CA ARG A 95 -24.67 1.67 -3.45
C ARG A 95 -23.31 1.67 -4.14
N ILE A 96 -22.55 2.76 -4.05
CA ILE A 96 -21.21 2.86 -4.64
C ILE A 96 -20.25 1.88 -3.95
N ILE A 97 -20.21 1.87 -2.62
CA ILE A 97 -19.29 0.99 -1.87
C ILE A 97 -19.70 -0.48 -1.85
N THR A 98 -20.93 -0.82 -2.25
CA THR A 98 -21.42 -2.20 -2.32
C THR A 98 -21.54 -2.67 -3.77
N ILE A 99 -22.60 -2.27 -4.47
CA ILE A 99 -22.90 -2.69 -5.84
C ILE A 99 -21.84 -2.15 -6.80
N GLY A 100 -21.46 -0.88 -6.67
CA GLY A 100 -20.41 -0.27 -7.49
C GLY A 100 -19.07 -0.99 -7.33
N ALA A 101 -18.71 -1.32 -6.08
CA ALA A 101 -17.50 -2.07 -5.78
C ALA A 101 -17.48 -3.48 -6.39
N ILE A 102 -18.59 -4.22 -6.28
CA ILE A 102 -18.72 -5.55 -6.90
C ILE A 102 -18.63 -5.46 -8.43
N ILE A 103 -19.32 -4.49 -9.04
CA ILE A 103 -19.28 -4.30 -10.49
C ILE A 103 -17.86 -3.94 -10.94
N ALA A 104 -17.21 -3.00 -10.27
CA ALA A 104 -15.83 -2.60 -10.58
C ALA A 104 -14.85 -3.79 -10.44
N TRP A 105 -15.01 -4.60 -9.39
CA TRP A 105 -14.20 -5.80 -9.18
C TRP A 105 -14.38 -6.82 -10.30
N VAL A 106 -15.62 -7.16 -10.64
CA VAL A 106 -15.94 -8.15 -11.68
C VAL A 106 -15.47 -7.66 -13.04
N LEU A 107 -15.78 -6.41 -13.41
CA LEU A 107 -15.34 -5.84 -14.69
C LEU A 107 -13.82 -5.73 -14.77
N GLY A 108 -13.15 -5.35 -13.67
CA GLY A 108 -11.69 -5.33 -13.59
C GLY A 108 -11.07 -6.71 -13.77
N ALA A 109 -11.62 -7.74 -13.10
CA ALA A 109 -11.17 -9.12 -13.26
C ALA A 109 -11.42 -9.65 -14.67
N VAL A 110 -12.57 -9.35 -15.28
CA VAL A 110 -12.87 -9.70 -16.68
C VAL A 110 -11.89 -9.01 -17.62
N ALA A 111 -11.59 -7.73 -17.42
CA ALA A 111 -10.61 -7.01 -18.22
C ALA A 111 -9.21 -7.64 -18.09
N LEU A 112 -8.76 -7.96 -16.88
CA LEU A 112 -7.47 -8.62 -16.66
C LEU A 112 -7.40 -10.00 -17.34
N HIS A 113 -8.50 -10.76 -17.30
CA HIS A 113 -8.55 -12.08 -17.93
C HIS A 113 -8.51 -12.00 -19.45
N TYR A 114 -9.36 -11.16 -20.06
CA TYR A 114 -9.55 -11.15 -21.52
C TYR A 114 -8.65 -10.17 -22.27
N VAL A 115 -8.25 -9.05 -21.65
CA VAL A 115 -7.40 -8.04 -22.31
C VAL A 115 -5.92 -8.34 -22.07
N ILE A 116 -5.53 -8.70 -20.85
CA ILE A 116 -4.13 -9.00 -20.51
C ILE A 116 -3.81 -10.51 -20.64
N GLY A 117 -4.81 -11.39 -20.55
CA GLY A 117 -4.62 -12.83 -20.70
C GLY A 117 -4.21 -13.54 -19.41
N PHE A 118 -4.43 -12.92 -18.24
CA PHE A 118 -4.12 -13.56 -16.95
C PHE A 118 -5.06 -14.71 -16.64
N SER A 119 -4.62 -15.69 -15.84
CA SER A 119 -5.50 -16.76 -15.38
C SER A 119 -6.66 -16.20 -14.55
N LEU A 120 -7.76 -16.94 -14.46
CA LEU A 120 -8.94 -16.49 -13.72
C LEU A 120 -8.62 -16.18 -12.25
N SER A 121 -7.82 -17.03 -11.60
CA SER A 121 -7.41 -16.84 -10.21
C SER A 121 -6.60 -15.56 -10.01
N ILE A 122 -5.62 -15.29 -10.88
CA ILE A 122 -4.80 -14.06 -10.81
C ILE A 122 -5.67 -12.83 -11.08
N SER A 123 -6.57 -12.92 -12.06
CA SER A 123 -7.45 -11.82 -12.45
C SER A 123 -8.41 -11.42 -11.34
N LEU A 124 -8.98 -12.39 -10.61
CA LEU A 124 -9.84 -12.12 -9.46
C LEU A 124 -9.07 -11.45 -8.31
N VAL A 125 -7.85 -11.92 -8.02
CA VAL A 125 -7.00 -11.35 -6.96
C VAL A 125 -6.57 -9.93 -7.31
N LEU A 126 -6.02 -9.71 -8.50
CA LEU A 126 -5.56 -8.40 -8.95
C LEU A 126 -6.72 -7.41 -9.14
N GLY A 127 -7.86 -7.88 -9.63
CA GLY A 127 -9.07 -7.06 -9.69
C GLY A 127 -9.47 -6.55 -8.30
N GLY A 128 -9.36 -7.40 -7.26
CA GLY A 128 -9.66 -7.03 -5.89
C GLY A 128 -8.62 -6.06 -5.32
N LEU A 129 -7.35 -6.28 -5.65
CA LEU A 129 -6.24 -5.41 -5.26
C LEU A 129 -6.42 -3.98 -5.82
N PHE A 130 -6.84 -3.85 -7.08
CA PHE A 130 -7.03 -2.55 -7.74
C PHE A 130 -8.31 -1.82 -7.32
N LEU A 131 -9.29 -2.52 -6.76
CA LEU A 131 -10.51 -1.91 -6.22
C LEU A 131 -10.22 -0.97 -5.05
N ILE A 132 -9.18 -1.25 -4.26
CA ILE A 132 -8.91 -0.55 -3.00
C ILE A 132 -8.29 0.83 -3.29
N THR A 133 -8.96 1.89 -2.86
CA THR A 133 -8.43 3.26 -2.88
C THR A 133 -7.99 3.69 -1.48
N GLY A 134 -6.80 4.24 -1.33
CA GLY A 134 -6.31 4.79 -0.06
C GLY A 134 -6.66 6.27 0.12
N PRO A 135 -7.04 6.72 1.35
CA PRO A 135 -7.27 8.14 1.65
C PRO A 135 -6.00 9.00 1.50
N THR A 136 -4.83 8.35 1.49
CA THR A 136 -3.51 8.96 1.37
C THR A 136 -3.26 9.70 0.05
N VAL A 137 -4.01 9.40 -1.01
CA VAL A 137 -3.89 10.12 -2.30
C VAL A 137 -5.00 11.17 -2.47
N ILE A 138 -6.20 10.90 -1.97
CA ILE A 138 -7.36 11.77 -2.17
C ILE A 138 -7.30 13.00 -1.24
N GLN A 139 -6.94 12.81 0.03
CA GLN A 139 -6.91 13.91 1.00
C GLN A 139 -5.89 15.02 0.65
N PRO A 140 -4.66 14.73 0.18
CA PRO A 140 -3.74 15.78 -0.26
C PRO A 140 -4.25 16.57 -1.48
N LEU A 141 -4.94 15.92 -2.40
CA LEU A 141 -5.50 16.56 -3.59
C LEU A 141 -6.66 17.49 -3.24
N LEU A 142 -7.55 17.07 -2.35
CA LEU A 142 -8.65 17.92 -1.85
C LEU A 142 -8.12 19.19 -1.16
N LYS A 143 -7.09 19.05 -0.33
CA LYS A 143 -6.40 20.19 0.32
C LYS A 143 -5.69 21.12 -0.66
N THR A 144 -5.36 20.66 -1.87
CA THR A 144 -4.73 21.49 -2.91
C THR A 144 -5.78 22.19 -3.79
N SER A 145 -6.98 21.62 -3.92
CA SER A 145 -8.11 22.25 -4.63
C SER A 145 -8.86 23.28 -3.79
N GLU A 146 -8.88 23.12 -2.47
CA GLU A 146 -9.29 24.15 -1.53
C GLU A 146 -8.12 25.13 -1.38
N GLY A 147 -8.03 26.12 -2.27
CA GLY A 147 -6.93 27.08 -2.28
C GLY A 147 -6.65 27.68 -0.90
N ALA A 148 -5.50 27.31 -0.34
CA ALA A 148 -4.80 27.98 0.74
C ALA A 148 -3.41 28.39 0.24
#